data_AF-A0A2H3JFK5-F1
#
_entry.id   AF-A0A2H3JFK5-F1
#
_cell.length_a   1.000
_cell.length_b   1.000
_cell.length_c   1.000
_cell.angle_alpha   90.00
_cell.angle_beta   90.00
_cell.angle_gamma   90.00
#
_symmetry.space_group_name_H-M   'P 1'
#
loop_
_entity.id
_entity.type
_entity.pdbx_description
1 polymer ?
#
loop_
_entity_poly.entity_id
_entity_poly.type
_entity_poly.pdbx_seq_one_letter_code
_entity_poly.pdbx_strand_id
1 'polypeptide(L)'
;MTIEDDEAWTVPRVAGLDDFELCRSVKERGRPTGRYELLDSSAVVKTSVANWEHIFVQFRDTDGELLPVKVLVAPVQDEEDDEAELAAARKGKRKAPPESE
;
A
#
# COMPACT_ATOMS: atom_id res chain seq x y z
N MET A 1 -2.69 12.25 -1.29
CA MET A 1 -1.50 12.49 -2.14
C MET A 1 -1.97 12.46 -3.56
N THR A 2 -2.04 13.61 -4.21
CA THR A 2 -2.29 13.68 -5.65
C THR A 2 -0.99 13.21 -6.30
N ILE A 3 -1.00 12.01 -6.87
CA ILE A 3 0.05 11.63 -7.81
C ILE A 3 -0.19 12.58 -8.98
N GLU A 4 0.65 13.59 -9.12
CA GLU A 4 0.73 14.33 -10.37
C GLU A 4 1.02 13.28 -11.43
N ASP A 5 0.02 13.04 -12.29
CA ASP A 5 0.11 12.18 -13.46
C ASP A 5 1.09 12.87 -14.42
N ASP A 6 2.37 12.71 -14.10
CA ASP A 6 3.49 13.10 -14.93
C ASP A 6 3.34 12.22 -16.17
N GLU A 7 2.75 12.78 -17.23
CA GLU A 7 2.36 12.12 -18.50
C GLU A 7 3.53 11.37 -19.17
N ALA A 8 4.75 11.47 -18.60
CA ALA A 8 5.98 10.83 -19.03
C ALA A 8 6.47 9.64 -18.16
N TRP A 9 5.85 9.31 -17.02
CA TRP A 9 6.35 8.20 -16.21
C TRP A 9 5.94 6.84 -16.78
N THR A 10 6.94 6.09 -17.25
CA THR A 10 6.78 4.71 -17.72
C THR A 10 7.54 3.77 -16.81
N VAL A 11 7.04 2.54 -16.66
CA VAL A 11 7.73 1.50 -15.89
C VAL A 11 9.06 1.18 -16.59
N PRO A 12 10.21 1.31 -15.91
CA PRO A 12 11.51 1.02 -16.48
C PRO A 12 11.59 -0.42 -17.02
N ARG A 13 12.35 -0.61 -18.11
CA ARG A 13 12.64 -1.95 -18.64
C ARG A 13 13.83 -2.54 -17.90
N VAL A 14 13.75 -3.82 -17.57
CA VAL A 14 14.83 -4.59 -16.95
C VAL A 14 15.43 -5.55 -17.97
N ALA A 15 16.75 -5.65 -17.99
CA ALA A 15 17.54 -6.61 -18.75
C ALA A 15 18.08 -7.74 -17.87
N GLY A 16 18.27 -7.48 -16.57
CA GLY A 16 18.83 -8.45 -15.62
C GLY A 16 18.37 -8.22 -14.18
N LEU A 17 18.92 -9.05 -13.28
CA LEU A 17 18.64 -8.99 -11.83
C LEU A 17 19.29 -7.77 -11.17
N ASP A 18 20.34 -7.23 -11.78
CA ASP A 18 21.05 -6.06 -11.24
C ASP A 18 20.33 -4.74 -11.55
N ASP A 19 19.24 -4.74 -12.33
CA ASP A 19 18.52 -3.52 -12.74
C ASP A 19 17.43 -3.09 -11.73
N PHE A 20 17.23 -3.87 -10.67
CA PHE A 20 16.22 -3.58 -9.66
C PHE A 20 16.54 -4.23 -8.32
N GLU A 21 15.87 -3.75 -7.28
CA GLU A 21 15.87 -4.36 -5.96
C GLU A 21 14.44 -4.62 -5.50
N LEU A 22 14.27 -5.60 -4.62
CA LEU A 22 13.01 -5.82 -3.94
C LEU A 22 12.97 -5.02 -2.66
N CYS A 23 11.83 -4.39 -2.39
CA CYS A 23 11.61 -3.61 -1.19
C CYS A 23 10.23 -3.85 -0.58
N ARG A 24 10.07 -3.51 0.70
CA ARG A 24 8.78 -3.53 1.39
C ARG A 24 8.44 -2.14 1.91
N SER A 25 7.15 -1.86 2.04
CA SER A 25 6.70 -0.59 2.62
C SER A 25 6.95 -0.58 4.12
N VAL A 26 7.55 0.50 4.62
CA VAL A 26 7.66 0.73 6.06
C VAL A 26 6.29 1.11 6.59
N LYS A 27 5.80 0.32 7.55
CA LYS A 27 4.50 0.54 8.20
C LYS A 27 4.69 1.07 9.60
N GLU A 28 3.91 2.09 9.97
CA GLU A 28 3.81 2.57 11.35
C GLU A 28 2.38 2.32 11.84
N ARG A 29 2.25 1.60 12.97
CA ARG A 29 0.94 1.20 13.52
C ARG A 29 0.03 0.54 12.46
N GLY A 30 0.61 -0.31 11.62
CA GLY A 30 -0.08 -1.02 10.54
C GLY A 30 -0.30 -0.21 9.26
N ARG A 31 -0.06 1.11 9.25
CA ARG A 31 -0.32 1.97 8.09
C ARG A 31 0.95 2.22 7.27
N PRO A 32 0.91 2.09 5.93
CA PRO A 32 2.03 2.46 5.06
C PRO A 32 2.45 3.93 5.24
N THR A 33 3.75 4.17 5.38
CA THR A 33 4.32 5.53 5.54
C THR A 33 4.67 6.21 4.22
N GLY A 34 4.60 5.47 3.10
CA GLY A 34 5.14 5.90 1.80
C GLY A 34 6.66 5.73 1.67
N ARG A 35 7.36 5.28 2.72
CA ARG A 35 8.76 4.89 2.68
C ARG A 35 8.90 3.40 2.35
N TYR A 36 10.00 3.05 1.71
CA TYR A 36 10.33 1.68 1.34
C TYR A 36 11.73 1.32 1.86
N GLU A 37 11.89 0.07 2.26
CA GLU A 37 13.17 -0.49 2.68
C GLU A 37 13.52 -1.72 1.84
N LEU A 38 14.79 -1.81 1.44
CA LEU A 38 15.29 -2.92 0.64
C LEU A 38 15.25 -4.22 1.44
N LEU A 39 14.92 -5.31 0.75
CA LEU A 39 15.00 -6.65 1.29
C LEU A 39 16.39 -7.24 1.01
N ASP A 40 16.91 -8.00 1.97
CA ASP A 40 18.12 -8.77 1.76
C ASP A 40 17.84 -9.92 0.78
N SER A 41 18.50 -9.90 -0.37
CA SER A 41 18.34 -10.89 -1.44
C SER A 41 18.91 -12.28 -1.07
N SER A 42 19.76 -12.35 -0.03
CA SER A 42 20.30 -13.60 0.48
C SER A 42 19.42 -14.24 1.56
N ALA A 43 18.43 -13.51 2.08
CA ALA A 43 17.56 -13.98 3.15
C ALA A 43 16.43 -14.88 2.63
N VAL A 44 16.02 -15.84 3.46
CA VAL A 44 14.90 -16.74 3.13
C VAL A 44 13.58 -15.99 3.23
N VAL A 45 12.70 -16.17 2.25
CA VAL A 45 11.38 -15.49 2.18
C VAL A 45 10.61 -15.54 3.51
N LYS A 46 10.60 -16.70 4.18
CA LYS A 46 9.90 -16.92 5.45
C LYS A 46 10.33 -15.95 6.57
N THR A 47 11.57 -15.47 6.56
CA THR A 47 12.10 -14.53 7.56
C THR A 47 12.02 -13.07 7.11
N SER A 48 11.83 -12.82 5.81
CA SER A 48 11.91 -11.49 5.23
C SER A 48 10.56 -10.79 5.12
N VAL A 49 9.47 -11.55 4.96
CA VAL A 49 8.13 -11.01 4.65
C VAL A 49 7.04 -11.76 5.40
N ALA A 50 5.98 -11.05 5.79
CA ALA A 50 4.79 -11.67 6.37
C ALA A 50 3.90 -12.31 5.28
N ASN A 51 3.03 -13.24 5.69
CA ASN A 51 2.02 -13.79 4.78
C ASN A 51 1.14 -12.66 4.23
N TRP A 52 0.85 -12.71 2.93
CA TRP A 52 0.05 -11.71 2.22
C TRP A 52 0.62 -10.28 2.25
N GLU A 53 1.90 -10.13 2.55
CA GLU A 53 2.54 -8.82 2.48
C GLU A 53 2.85 -8.41 1.03
N HIS A 54 2.59 -7.14 0.70
CA HIS A 54 2.98 -6.56 -0.58
C HIS A 54 4.48 -6.33 -0.66
N ILE A 55 5.08 -6.79 -1.76
CA ILE A 55 6.47 -6.54 -2.13
C ILE A 55 6.50 -5.64 -3.35
N PHE A 56 7.45 -4.72 -3.37
CA PHE A 56 7.58 -3.69 -4.37
C PHE A 56 8.93 -3.82 -5.08
N VAL A 57 8.98 -3.30 -6.30
CA VAL A 57 10.19 -3.27 -7.12
C VAL A 57 10.72 -1.85 -7.14
N GLN A 58 12.00 -1.70 -6.80
CA GLN A 58 12.72 -0.44 -6.90
C GLN A 58 13.76 -0.56 -8.02
N PHE A 59 13.49 0.09 -9.15
CA PHE A 59 14.36 0.04 -10.32
C PHE A 59 15.63 0.87 -10.12
N ARG A 60 16.68 0.52 -10.87
CA ARG A 60 17.88 1.33 -11.03
C ARG A 60 17.87 2.09 -12.34
N ASP A 61 18.57 3.21 -12.37
CA ASP A 61 18.86 3.94 -13.61
C ASP A 61 20.10 3.39 -14.33
N THR A 62 20.51 4.04 -15.41
CA THR A 62 21.68 3.65 -16.20
C THR A 62 23.01 3.79 -15.46
N ASP A 63 23.05 4.61 -14.40
CA ASP A 63 24.23 4.83 -13.57
C ASP A 63 24.26 3.83 -12.38
N GLY A 64 23.21 3.01 -12.22
CA GLY A 64 23.06 2.00 -11.17
C GLY A 64 22.41 2.54 -9.90
N GLU A 65 21.94 3.78 -9.91
CA GLU A 65 21.32 4.44 -8.76
C GLU A 65 19.85 4.06 -8.62
N LEU A 66 19.38 3.91 -7.38
CA LEU A 66 18.00 3.49 -7.11
C LEU A 66 17.03 4.63 -7.38
N LEU A 67 16.09 4.38 -8.30
CA LEU A 67 14.98 5.29 -8.59
C LEU A 67 13.94 5.26 -7.45
N PRO A 68 13.14 6.33 -7.30
CA PRO A 68 12.02 6.33 -6.36
C PRO A 68 10.99 5.24 -6.68
N VAL A 69 10.47 4.59 -5.64
CA VAL A 69 9.37 3.63 -5.80
C VAL A 69 8.09 4.40 -6.16
N LYS A 70 7.55 4.10 -7.34
CA LYS A 70 6.30 4.66 -7.86
C LYS A 70 5.32 3.53 -8.11
N VAL A 71 4.23 3.52 -7.33
CA VAL A 71 3.21 2.46 -7.38
C VAL A 71 1.82 3.03 -7.16
N LEU A 72 0.84 2.42 -7.81
CA LEU A 72 -0.57 2.62 -7.52
C LEU A 72 -1.08 1.36 -6.83
N VAL A 73 -1.27 1.44 -5.52
CA VAL A 73 -1.84 0.33 -4.74
C VAL A 73 -3.34 0.46 -4.82
N ALA A 74 -4.01 -0.55 -5.38
CA ALA A 74 -5.46 -0.60 -5.35
C ALA A 74 -5.92 -0.61 -3.89
N PRO A 75 -6.96 0.16 -3.52
CA PRO A 75 -7.50 0.13 -2.18
C PRO A 75 -7.95 -1.30 -1.86
N VAL A 76 -7.35 -1.89 -0.83
CA VAL A 76 -7.83 -3.13 -0.24
C VAL A 76 -8.94 -2.71 0.71
N GLN A 77 -10.15 -3.25 0.52
CA GLN A 77 -11.24 -3.03 1.48
C GLN A 77 -10.85 -3.78 2.76
N ASP A 78 -10.39 -3.06 3.78
CA ASP A 78 -10.23 -3.59 5.12
C ASP A 78 -11.63 -3.79 5.70
N GLU A 79 -12.05 -5.04 5.92
CA GLU A 79 -13.36 -5.38 6.49
C GLU A 79 -13.61 -4.70 7.86
N GLU A 80 -12.55 -4.23 8.52
CA GLU A 80 -12.60 -3.51 9.81
C GLU A 80 -13.06 -2.04 9.67
N ASP A 81 -12.75 -1.36 8.56
CA ASP A 81 -13.24 0.00 8.28
C ASP A 81 -14.73 -0.02 7.87
N ASP A 82 -15.17 -1.10 7.20
CA ASP A 82 -16.58 -1.32 6.88
C ASP A 82 -17.43 -1.50 8.14
N GLU A 83 -16.94 -2.18 9.18
CA GLU A 83 -17.70 -2.40 10.42
C GLU A 83 -17.94 -1.11 11.21
N ALA A 84 -16.94 -0.22 11.26
CA ALA A 84 -17.06 1.08 11.93
C ALA A 84 -18.03 2.04 11.18
N GLU A 85 -17.99 2.06 9.84
CA GLU A 85 -18.93 2.83 9.03
C GLU A 85 -20.37 2.28 9.12
N LEU A 86 -20.54 0.95 9.11
CA LEU A 86 -21.83 0.29 9.27
C LEU A 86 -22.43 0.53 10.67
N ALA A 87 -21.60 0.60 11.72
CA ALA A 87 -22.05 0.90 13.08
C ALA A 87 -22.52 2.36 13.23
N ALA A 88 -21.83 3.31 12.59
CA ALA A 88 -22.23 4.73 12.58
C ALA A 88 -23.56 4.95 11.84
N ALA A 89 -23.78 4.26 10.72
CA ALA A 89 -25.02 4.35 9.93
C ALA A 89 -26.27 3.83 10.68
N ARG A 90 -26.11 2.92 11.65
CA ARG A 90 -27.21 2.33 12.43
C ARG A 90 -27.67 3.19 13.62
N LYS A 91 -26.87 4.17 14.06
CA LYS A 91 -27.20 5.02 15.24
C LYS A 91 -28.22 6.13 14.96
N GLY A 92 -28.64 6.30 13.70
CA GLY A 92 -29.50 7.41 13.26
C GLY A 92 -30.99 7.12 13.07
N LYS A 93 -31.51 5.91 13.32
CA LYS A 93 -32.92 5.60 13.01
C LYS A 93 -33.76 5.19 14.23
N ARG A 94 -34.61 6.15 14.63
CA ARG A 94 -35.97 6.07 15.22
C ARG A 94 -36.12 6.21 16.74
N LYS A 95 -36.58 7.39 17.16
CA LYS A 95 -37.51 7.56 18.29
C LYS A 95 -38.92 7.62 17.67
N ALA A 96 -39.83 6.72 18.07
CA ALA A 96 -41.22 6.75 17.61
C ALA A 96 -41.94 7.99 18.19
N PRO A 97 -42.87 8.62 17.46
CA PRO A 97 -43.69 9.68 18.03
C PRO A 97 -44.69 9.10 19.04
N PRO A 98 -45.05 9.82 20.11
CA PRO A 98 -46.00 9.35 21.11
C PRO A 98 -47.41 9.25 20.50
N GLU A 99 -48.11 8.16 20.79
CA GLU A 99 -49.53 8.01 20.48
C GLU A 99 -50.33 9.14 21.16
N SER A 100 -51.19 9.79 20.39
CA SER A 100 -52.08 10.86 20.86
C SER A 100 -53.40 10.23 21.30
N GLU A 101 -53.87 10.56 22.51
CA GLU A 101 -55.25 10.35 22.97
C GLU A 101 -55.86 11.70 23.37
#